data_AF-A0A2D2DTJ0-F1
#
_entry.id   AF-A0A2D2DTJ0-F1
#
_cell.length_a   1.000
_cell.length_b   1.000
_cell.length_c   1.000
_cell.angle_alpha   90.00
_cell.angle_beta   90.00
_cell.angle_gamma   90.00
#
_symmetry.space_group_name_H-M   'P 1'
#
loop_
_entity.id
_entity.type
_entity.pdbx_description
1 polymer ?
#
loop_
_entity_poly.entity_id
_entity_poly.type
_entity_poly.pdbx_seq_one_letter_code
_entity_poly.pdbx_strand_id
1 'polypeptide(L)'
;MSDFYQFVQANGIIVPDTFTPGRWIRCRTESHPRKKNGSIKLADDGLVGWCQDYAVHAEPVMWRASDDAAALAAPIDRAAIARRQAERRAALCEATLGARAFYAKCAPLRDSHPYLVGKGLGVAGCVGLRVDADGWLVVPMLYNGKILSLQRISPDGEKKFHFGATTKSAYYAIERAGAAVTVLVEGFATGLTVFQAIPNCRVIVAFNAGNLPVVADRMDRSGMGVVCADNDHETAARIGRNPGLDAAHAAAELLGVGVAAPACKGTDWNDYLMEQMELALEGQAFSFTRKRTVLQVQASVFADIKLKVMREARLLRAK
;
A
#
# COMPACT_ATOMS: atom_id res chain seq x y z
N MET A 1 2.16 29.91 -20.57
CA MET A 1 2.51 28.48 -20.84
C MET A 1 4.01 28.28 -21.01
N SER A 2 4.74 29.09 -21.79
CA SER A 2 6.20 28.95 -21.95
C SER A 2 6.97 29.00 -20.63
N ASP A 3 6.62 29.95 -19.75
CA ASP A 3 7.25 30.09 -18.42
C ASP A 3 7.04 28.87 -17.50
N PHE A 4 5.81 28.32 -17.46
CA PHE A 4 5.55 27.08 -16.71
C PHE A 4 6.35 25.89 -17.25
N TYR A 5 6.52 25.76 -18.56
CA TYR A 5 7.34 24.68 -19.13
C TYR A 5 8.82 24.82 -18.79
N GLN A 6 9.35 26.03 -18.84
CA GLN A 6 10.71 26.32 -18.39
C GLN A 6 10.89 25.96 -16.92
N PHE A 7 9.93 26.33 -16.06
CA PHE A 7 9.92 25.93 -14.65
C PHE A 7 9.92 24.40 -14.47
N VAL A 8 9.08 23.68 -15.20
CA VAL A 8 9.01 22.21 -15.12
C VAL A 8 10.33 21.58 -15.57
N GLN A 9 10.91 22.05 -16.67
CA GLN A 9 12.20 21.57 -17.18
C GLN A 9 13.34 21.86 -16.23
N ALA A 10 13.39 23.05 -15.63
CA ALA A 10 14.39 23.42 -14.63
C ALA A 10 14.36 22.51 -13.38
N ASN A 11 13.23 21.83 -13.15
CA ASN A 11 13.04 20.85 -12.10
C ASN A 11 13.33 19.40 -12.56
N GLY A 12 14.01 19.22 -13.69
CA GLY A 12 14.44 17.92 -14.21
C GLY A 12 13.31 17.06 -14.78
N ILE A 13 12.16 17.65 -15.11
CA ILE A 13 10.99 16.93 -15.62
C ILE A 13 10.86 17.12 -17.13
N ILE A 14 10.73 16.00 -17.84
CA ILE A 14 10.49 15.99 -19.28
C ILE A 14 9.00 16.29 -19.53
N VAL A 15 8.72 17.52 -19.95
CA VAL A 15 7.38 18.03 -20.23
C VAL A 15 6.71 17.14 -21.30
N PRO A 16 5.49 16.65 -21.07
CA PRO A 16 4.74 15.90 -22.08
C PRO A 16 4.27 16.81 -23.22
N ASP A 17 4.26 16.28 -24.45
CA ASP A 17 3.87 17.03 -25.66
C ASP A 17 2.46 17.61 -25.56
N THR A 18 1.56 16.94 -24.83
CA THR A 18 0.19 17.38 -24.58
C THR A 18 -0.21 17.12 -23.15
N PHE A 19 -0.91 18.07 -22.54
CA PHE A 19 -1.40 17.94 -21.19
C PHE A 19 -2.63 18.85 -20.99
N THR A 20 -3.59 18.42 -20.16
CA THR A 20 -4.82 19.17 -19.90
C THR A 20 -4.73 19.88 -18.54
N PRO A 21 -4.94 21.21 -18.48
CA PRO A 21 -5.08 21.92 -17.21
C PRO A 21 -6.13 21.28 -16.28
N GLY A 22 -5.93 21.46 -14.99
CA GLY A 22 -6.73 20.87 -13.92
C GLY A 22 -6.41 19.40 -13.60
N ARG A 23 -5.58 18.72 -14.40
CA ARG A 23 -5.23 17.29 -14.21
C ARG A 23 -3.76 17.08 -13.86
N TRP A 24 -3.51 16.18 -12.91
CA TRP A 24 -2.18 15.63 -12.67
C TRP A 24 -1.82 14.65 -13.79
N ILE A 25 -0.64 14.81 -14.37
CA ILE A 25 -0.15 13.96 -15.45
C ILE A 25 1.21 13.40 -15.06
N ARG A 26 1.37 12.08 -15.21
CA ARG A 26 2.64 11.38 -14.98
C ARG A 26 3.55 11.55 -16.19
N CYS A 27 4.76 12.02 -15.95
CA CYS A 27 5.76 12.35 -16.96
C CYS A 27 7.10 11.68 -16.63
N ARG A 28 8.00 11.63 -17.61
CA ARG A 28 9.37 11.16 -17.41
C ARG A 28 10.19 12.25 -16.75
N THR A 29 11.31 11.86 -16.15
CA THR A 29 12.29 12.78 -15.54
C THR A 29 13.65 12.51 -16.14
N GLU A 30 14.56 13.47 -16.05
CA GLU A 30 15.96 13.31 -16.46
C GLU A 30 16.64 12.20 -15.63
N SER A 31 16.29 12.10 -14.35
CA SER A 31 16.76 11.04 -13.44
C SER A 31 16.26 9.65 -13.85
N HIS A 32 15.07 9.55 -14.46
CA HIS A 32 14.43 8.29 -14.84
C HIS A 32 13.81 8.37 -16.24
N PRO A 33 14.62 8.39 -17.32
CA PRO A 33 14.14 8.67 -18.68
C PRO A 33 13.30 7.54 -19.29
N ARG A 34 13.29 6.35 -18.68
CA ARG A 34 12.50 5.20 -19.15
C ARG A 34 11.23 4.97 -18.34
N LYS A 35 11.03 5.67 -17.22
CA LYS A 35 9.89 5.48 -16.30
C LYS A 35 9.17 6.81 -16.10
N LYS A 36 7.86 6.77 -15.83
CA LYS A 36 7.09 7.99 -15.52
C LYS A 36 7.28 8.40 -14.05
N ASN A 37 8.49 8.82 -13.69
CA ASN A 37 8.87 9.16 -12.32
C ASN A 37 8.62 10.62 -11.92
N GLY A 38 7.97 11.41 -12.78
CA GLY A 38 7.58 12.78 -12.52
C GLY A 38 6.07 12.96 -12.56
N SER A 39 5.59 14.09 -12.03
CA SER A 39 4.23 14.55 -12.26
C SER A 39 4.15 16.06 -12.41
N ILE A 40 3.20 16.52 -13.23
CA ILE A 40 2.88 17.94 -13.38
C ILE A 40 1.38 18.17 -13.28
N LYS A 41 1.00 19.37 -12.86
CA LYS A 41 -0.37 19.89 -12.95
C LYS A 41 -0.31 21.40 -13.14
N LEU A 42 -1.04 21.91 -14.13
CA LEU A 42 -1.36 23.33 -14.21
C LEU A 42 -2.81 23.52 -13.76
N ALA A 43 -3.11 24.53 -12.96
CA ALA A 43 -4.47 24.89 -12.59
C ALA A 43 -5.28 25.30 -13.82
N ASP A 44 -6.60 25.24 -13.72
CA ASP A 44 -7.51 25.53 -14.84
C ASP A 44 -7.45 26.98 -15.33
N ASP A 45 -7.05 27.91 -14.47
CA ASP A 45 -6.79 29.32 -14.80
C ASP A 45 -5.42 29.55 -15.45
N GLY A 46 -4.53 28.55 -15.42
CA GLY A 46 -3.15 28.70 -15.87
C GLY A 46 -2.24 29.53 -14.95
N LEU A 47 -2.72 29.93 -13.78
CA LEU A 47 -2.02 30.85 -12.87
C LEU A 47 -1.08 30.16 -11.89
N VAL A 48 -1.45 28.93 -11.50
CA VAL A 48 -0.69 28.14 -10.53
C VAL A 48 -0.39 26.79 -11.13
N GLY A 49 0.85 26.35 -10.99
CA GLY A 49 1.31 25.05 -11.46
C GLY A 49 2.05 24.31 -10.37
N TRP A 50 2.18 23.01 -10.55
CA TRP A 50 2.97 22.15 -9.70
C TRP A 50 3.74 21.16 -10.54
N CYS A 51 4.93 20.81 -10.07
CA CYS A 51 5.74 19.76 -10.63
C CYS A 51 6.45 18.97 -9.52
N GLN A 52 6.68 17.68 -9.73
CA GLN A 52 7.38 16.82 -8.76
C GLN A 52 8.17 15.73 -9.49
N ASP A 53 9.50 15.69 -9.32
CA ASP A 53 10.29 14.47 -9.52
C ASP A 53 10.30 13.70 -8.19
N TYR A 54 9.74 12.49 -8.18
CA TYR A 54 9.62 11.69 -6.96
C TYR A 54 10.97 11.15 -6.44
N ALA A 55 12.04 11.25 -7.23
CA ALA A 55 13.38 10.92 -6.79
C ALA A 55 14.09 12.08 -6.05
N VAL A 56 13.68 13.32 -6.31
CA VAL A 56 14.38 14.52 -5.84
C VAL A 56 13.53 15.31 -4.85
N HIS A 57 12.23 15.43 -5.10
CA HIS A 57 11.34 16.30 -4.34
C HIS A 57 10.53 15.53 -3.31
N ALA A 58 10.63 15.95 -2.04
CA ALA A 58 9.78 15.44 -0.97
C ALA A 58 8.30 15.80 -1.19
N GLU A 59 8.03 17.01 -1.70
CA GLU A 59 6.70 17.55 -1.99
C GLU A 59 6.65 18.23 -3.37
N PRO A 60 5.46 18.41 -3.98
CA PRO A 60 5.35 19.14 -5.24
C PRO A 60 5.82 20.59 -5.14
N VAL A 61 6.71 21.00 -6.04
CA VAL A 61 7.19 22.38 -6.15
C VAL A 61 6.14 23.20 -6.88
N MET A 62 5.75 24.34 -6.30
CA MET A 62 4.73 25.23 -6.85
C MET A 62 5.37 26.28 -7.77
N TRP A 63 4.71 26.55 -8.89
CA TRP A 63 4.96 27.68 -9.77
C TRP A 63 3.76 28.61 -9.77
N ARG A 64 4.04 29.91 -9.90
CA ARG A 64 3.02 30.95 -10.07
C ARG A 64 3.37 31.77 -11.30
N ALA A 65 2.35 32.10 -12.09
CA ALA A 65 2.47 32.99 -13.23
C ALA A 65 2.95 34.38 -12.80
N SER A 66 3.73 35.03 -13.67
CA SER A 66 4.04 36.46 -13.54
C SER A 66 2.79 37.33 -13.64
N ASP A 67 2.86 38.57 -13.18
CA ASP A 67 1.74 39.51 -13.21
C ASP A 67 1.20 39.73 -14.65
N ASP A 68 2.08 39.81 -15.64
CA ASP A 68 1.70 39.93 -17.06
C ASP A 68 0.97 38.69 -17.58
N ALA A 69 1.43 37.50 -17.20
CA ALA A 69 0.77 36.25 -17.55
C ALA A 69 -0.56 36.09 -16.80
N ALA A 70 -0.68 36.65 -15.60
CA ALA A 70 -1.91 36.64 -14.82
C ALA A 70 -2.98 37.56 -15.39
N ALA A 71 -2.59 38.72 -15.94
CA ALA A 71 -3.49 39.63 -16.64
C ALA A 71 -4.11 39.02 -17.93
N LEU A 72 -3.43 38.03 -18.53
CA LEU A 72 -3.86 37.31 -19.74
C LEU A 72 -4.53 35.95 -19.43
N ALA A 73 -4.84 35.67 -18.16
CA ALA A 73 -5.33 34.36 -17.74
C ALA A 73 -6.71 34.04 -18.35
N ALA A 74 -6.87 32.78 -18.74
CA ALA A 74 -8.15 32.30 -19.24
C ALA A 74 -9.17 32.27 -18.09
N PRO A 75 -10.42 32.74 -18.31
CA PRO A 75 -11.46 32.62 -17.30
C PRO A 75 -11.72 31.14 -16.99
N ILE A 76 -11.87 30.82 -15.69
CA ILE A 76 -12.14 29.46 -15.24
C ILE A 76 -13.50 29.00 -15.74
N ASP A 77 -13.51 28.00 -16.62
CA ASP A 77 -14.75 27.32 -17.02
C ASP A 77 -15.23 26.36 -15.92
N ARG A 78 -16.05 26.89 -15.01
CA ARG A 78 -16.66 26.13 -13.92
C ARG A 78 -17.53 24.98 -14.42
N ALA A 79 -18.18 25.12 -15.58
CA ALA A 79 -19.02 24.07 -16.15
C ALA A 79 -18.17 22.91 -16.70
N ALA A 80 -17.04 23.20 -17.34
CA ALA A 80 -16.07 22.18 -17.75
C ALA A 80 -15.44 21.47 -16.54
N ILE A 81 -15.09 22.20 -15.48
CA ILE A 81 -14.61 21.59 -14.22
C ILE A 81 -15.67 20.64 -13.64
N ALA A 82 -16.92 21.10 -13.52
CA ALA A 82 -18.02 20.30 -12.98
C ALA A 82 -18.26 19.04 -13.84
N ARG A 83 -18.24 19.16 -15.17
CA ARG A 83 -18.38 18.04 -16.10
C ARG A 83 -17.27 17.01 -15.93
N ARG A 84 -16.00 17.44 -15.86
CA ARG A 84 -14.86 16.55 -15.62
C ARG A 84 -14.93 15.87 -14.26
N GLN A 85 -15.41 16.56 -13.23
CA GLN A 85 -15.62 15.96 -11.91
C GLN A 85 -16.74 14.91 -11.94
N ALA A 86 -17.84 15.19 -12.63
CA ALA A 86 -18.95 14.26 -12.80
C ALA A 86 -18.53 13.01 -13.59
N GLU A 87 -17.83 13.17 -14.72
CA GLU A 87 -17.26 12.08 -15.52
C GLU A 87 -16.33 11.20 -14.69
N ARG A 88 -15.45 11.82 -13.89
CA ARG A 88 -14.54 11.08 -13.01
C ARG A 88 -15.30 10.29 -11.95
N ARG A 89 -16.33 10.88 -11.32
CA ARG A 89 -17.16 10.18 -10.33
C ARG A 89 -17.90 9.00 -10.96
N ALA A 90 -18.49 9.20 -12.14
CA ALA A 90 -19.16 8.14 -12.89
C ALA A 90 -18.19 6.99 -13.22
N ALA A 91 -17.00 7.31 -13.75
CA ALA A 91 -15.99 6.30 -14.06
C ALA A 91 -15.52 5.50 -12.83
N LEU A 92 -15.37 6.15 -11.67
CA LEU A 92 -15.05 5.47 -10.42
C LEU A 92 -16.18 4.54 -9.96
N CYS A 93 -17.44 4.99 -10.06
CA CYS A 93 -18.60 4.17 -9.74
C CYS A 93 -18.67 2.93 -10.64
N GLU A 94 -18.53 3.10 -11.95
CA GLU A 94 -18.50 2.00 -12.92
C GLU A 94 -17.36 1.01 -12.62
N ALA A 95 -16.15 1.49 -12.33
CA ALA A 95 -15.03 0.63 -11.99
C ALA A 95 -15.26 -0.16 -10.69
N THR A 96 -15.88 0.45 -9.66
CA THR A 96 -16.25 -0.27 -8.43
C THR A 96 -17.36 -1.30 -8.66
N LEU A 97 -18.33 -1.01 -9.54
CA LEU A 97 -19.36 -1.99 -9.94
C LEU A 97 -18.73 -3.15 -10.71
N GLY A 98 -17.80 -2.86 -11.62
CA GLY A 98 -16.99 -3.86 -12.34
C GLY A 98 -16.20 -4.75 -11.38
N ALA A 99 -15.56 -4.17 -10.36
CA ALA A 99 -14.85 -4.91 -9.31
C ALA A 99 -15.79 -5.86 -8.55
N ARG A 100 -16.98 -5.40 -8.16
CA ARG A 100 -17.98 -6.24 -7.47
C ARG A 100 -18.47 -7.38 -8.34
N ALA A 101 -18.81 -7.09 -9.61
CA ALA A 101 -19.27 -8.09 -10.57
C ALA A 101 -18.19 -9.14 -10.85
N PHE A 102 -16.93 -8.72 -10.99
CA PHE A 102 -15.80 -9.62 -11.16
C PHE A 102 -15.61 -10.52 -9.92
N TYR A 103 -15.57 -9.93 -8.72
CA TYR A 103 -15.45 -10.68 -7.47
C TYR A 103 -16.56 -11.72 -7.31
N ALA A 104 -17.81 -11.36 -7.62
CA ALA A 104 -18.96 -12.25 -7.53
C ALA A 104 -18.84 -13.52 -8.40
N LYS A 105 -18.15 -13.41 -9.55
CA LYS A 105 -17.88 -14.54 -10.48
C LYS A 105 -16.74 -15.45 -10.03
N CYS A 106 -15.84 -14.97 -9.17
CA CYS A 106 -14.69 -15.74 -8.69
C CYS A 106 -15.12 -16.84 -7.73
N ALA A 107 -14.44 -17.98 -7.75
CA ALA A 107 -14.70 -19.09 -6.84
C ALA A 107 -14.16 -18.77 -5.44
N PRO A 108 -14.82 -19.17 -4.33
CA PRO A 108 -14.23 -19.04 -3.00
C PRO A 108 -12.90 -19.80 -2.89
N LEU A 109 -11.91 -19.22 -2.20
CA LEU A 109 -10.72 -19.97 -1.80
C LEU A 109 -11.14 -21.02 -0.77
N ARG A 110 -10.95 -22.31 -1.08
CA ARG A 110 -11.30 -23.43 -0.19
C ARG A 110 -10.08 -24.04 0.47
N ASP A 111 -9.07 -24.33 -0.36
CA ASP A 111 -7.85 -25.00 0.05
C ASP A 111 -6.64 -24.05 -0.09
N SER A 112 -5.46 -24.61 -0.27
CA SER A 112 -4.24 -23.85 -0.51
C SER A 112 -4.29 -23.06 -1.83
N HIS A 113 -3.43 -22.06 -1.92
CA HIS A 113 -3.15 -21.32 -3.14
C HIS A 113 -1.63 -21.28 -3.34
N PRO A 114 -1.08 -21.45 -4.57
CA PRO A 114 0.37 -21.48 -4.81
C PRO A 114 1.12 -20.31 -4.19
N TYR A 115 0.59 -19.10 -4.32
CA TYR A 115 1.13 -17.90 -3.66
C TYR A 115 1.25 -18.04 -2.13
N LEU A 116 0.23 -18.57 -1.45
CA LEU A 116 0.26 -18.74 0.01
C LEU A 116 1.31 -19.78 0.41
N VAL A 117 1.36 -20.90 -0.32
CA VAL A 117 2.35 -21.97 -0.10
C VAL A 117 3.77 -21.45 -0.29
N GLY A 118 4.03 -20.71 -1.38
CA GLY A 118 5.34 -20.09 -1.63
C GLY A 118 5.73 -19.05 -0.58
N LYS A 119 4.75 -18.46 0.10
CA LYS A 119 4.94 -17.54 1.22
C LYS A 119 5.01 -18.24 2.58
N GLY A 120 4.93 -19.57 2.63
CA GLY A 120 4.92 -20.36 3.87
C GLY A 120 3.66 -20.17 4.72
N LEU A 121 2.56 -19.69 4.14
CA LEU A 121 1.34 -19.31 4.86
C LEU A 121 0.20 -20.31 4.64
N GLY A 122 -0.59 -20.52 5.69
CA GLY A 122 -1.83 -21.27 5.61
C GLY A 122 -3.02 -20.42 5.14
N VAL A 123 -4.21 -21.04 5.11
CA VAL A 123 -5.48 -20.38 4.76
C VAL A 123 -6.16 -19.68 5.95
N ALA A 124 -5.61 -19.81 7.16
CA ALA A 124 -6.13 -19.15 8.34
C ALA A 124 -6.01 -17.62 8.18
N GLY A 125 -7.16 -16.92 8.20
CA GLY A 125 -7.24 -15.47 7.92
C GLY A 125 -7.63 -15.11 6.48
N CYS A 126 -7.88 -16.10 5.61
CA CYS A 126 -8.26 -15.89 4.22
C CYS A 126 -9.79 -15.83 3.99
N VAL A 127 -10.57 -15.39 5.00
CA VAL A 127 -12.03 -15.33 4.90
C VAL A 127 -12.46 -14.33 3.83
N GLY A 128 -13.27 -14.78 2.86
CA GLY A 128 -13.70 -13.93 1.76
C GLY A 128 -12.65 -13.73 0.66
N LEU A 129 -11.52 -14.44 0.71
CA LEU A 129 -10.65 -14.55 -0.45
C LEU A 129 -11.30 -15.44 -1.51
N ARG A 130 -11.06 -15.10 -2.77
CA ARG A 130 -11.54 -15.84 -3.93
C ARG A 130 -10.40 -16.17 -4.86
N VAL A 131 -10.66 -17.04 -5.84
CA VAL A 131 -9.75 -17.39 -6.93
C VAL A 131 -10.50 -17.16 -8.23
N ASP A 132 -9.91 -16.43 -9.16
CA ASP A 132 -10.50 -16.20 -10.48
C ASP A 132 -10.20 -17.36 -11.45
N ALA A 133 -10.73 -17.26 -12.67
CA ALA A 133 -10.58 -18.31 -13.69
C ALA A 133 -9.12 -18.49 -14.16
N ASP A 134 -8.27 -17.48 -13.99
CA ASP A 134 -6.83 -17.55 -14.34
C ASP A 134 -6.01 -18.13 -13.18
N GLY A 135 -6.65 -18.52 -12.07
CA GLY A 135 -5.98 -19.03 -10.88
C GLY A 135 -5.33 -17.94 -10.04
N TRP A 136 -5.69 -16.66 -10.20
CA TRP A 136 -5.18 -15.60 -9.32
C TRP A 136 -6.01 -15.52 -8.05
N LEU A 137 -5.33 -15.30 -6.93
CA LEU A 137 -5.95 -14.97 -5.66
C LEU A 137 -6.57 -13.58 -5.74
N VAL A 138 -7.80 -13.43 -5.28
CA VAL A 138 -8.57 -12.19 -5.29
C VAL A 138 -8.86 -11.78 -3.85
N VAL A 139 -8.22 -10.71 -3.40
CA VAL A 139 -8.38 -10.10 -2.08
C VAL A 139 -9.34 -8.90 -2.20
N PRO A 140 -10.50 -8.91 -1.52
CA PRO A 140 -11.44 -7.80 -1.59
C PRO A 140 -10.91 -6.58 -0.83
N MET A 141 -10.95 -5.40 -1.44
CA MET A 141 -10.63 -4.14 -0.79
C MET A 141 -11.94 -3.44 -0.40
N LEU A 142 -12.17 -3.31 0.90
CA LEU A 142 -13.42 -2.86 1.51
C LEU A 142 -13.37 -1.39 1.93
N TYR A 143 -14.53 -0.75 1.91
CA TYR A 143 -14.79 0.54 2.55
C TYR A 143 -16.20 0.47 3.17
N ASN A 144 -16.29 0.69 4.49
CA ASN A 144 -17.53 0.51 5.27
C ASN A 144 -18.23 -0.82 4.98
N GLY A 145 -17.46 -1.92 4.99
CA GLY A 145 -17.95 -3.28 4.73
C GLY A 145 -18.35 -3.59 3.28
N LYS A 146 -18.24 -2.63 2.35
CA LYS A 146 -18.57 -2.82 0.93
C LYS A 146 -17.30 -2.87 0.08
N ILE A 147 -17.25 -3.76 -0.91
CA ILE A 147 -16.14 -3.82 -1.86
C ILE A 147 -16.06 -2.49 -2.63
N LEU A 148 -14.90 -1.85 -2.57
CA LEU A 148 -14.56 -0.63 -3.31
C LEU A 148 -13.63 -0.93 -4.50
N SER A 149 -12.70 -1.87 -4.31
CA SER A 149 -11.75 -2.37 -5.31
C SER A 149 -11.31 -3.79 -4.98
N LEU A 150 -10.39 -4.36 -5.76
CA LEU A 150 -9.78 -5.67 -5.52
C LEU A 150 -8.27 -5.58 -5.70
N GLN A 151 -7.52 -6.39 -4.95
CA GLN A 151 -6.15 -6.76 -5.30
C GLN A 151 -6.17 -8.21 -5.78
N ARG A 152 -5.68 -8.44 -7.00
CA ARG A 152 -5.40 -9.77 -7.54
C ARG A 152 -3.92 -10.08 -7.30
N ILE A 153 -3.62 -11.32 -6.92
CA ILE A 153 -2.26 -11.82 -6.70
C ILE A 153 -2.09 -13.11 -7.51
N SER A 154 -1.16 -13.13 -8.44
CA SER A 154 -0.89 -14.31 -9.27
C SER A 154 -0.25 -15.44 -8.44
N PRO A 155 -0.23 -16.68 -8.96
CA PRO A 155 0.46 -17.80 -8.32
C PRO A 155 1.93 -17.54 -7.95
N ASP A 156 2.64 -16.74 -8.76
CA ASP A 156 4.04 -16.34 -8.59
C ASP A 156 4.22 -15.03 -7.79
N GLY A 157 3.13 -14.35 -7.42
CA GLY A 157 3.16 -13.20 -6.50
C GLY A 157 3.12 -11.80 -7.16
N GLU A 158 2.88 -11.71 -8.48
CA GLU A 158 2.54 -10.45 -9.14
C GLU A 158 1.22 -9.90 -8.57
N LYS A 159 1.21 -8.64 -8.14
CA LYS A 159 0.05 -7.98 -7.53
C LYS A 159 -0.52 -6.93 -8.48
N LYS A 160 -1.84 -6.96 -8.72
CA LYS A 160 -2.57 -5.99 -9.55
C LYS A 160 -3.81 -5.49 -8.85
N PHE A 161 -4.05 -4.18 -8.89
CA PHE A 161 -5.33 -3.61 -8.45
C PHE A 161 -6.36 -3.65 -9.58
N HIS A 162 -7.64 -3.72 -9.23
CA HIS A 162 -8.71 -3.61 -10.21
C HIS A 162 -8.63 -2.25 -10.92
N PHE A 163 -8.54 -2.29 -12.25
CA PHE A 163 -8.29 -1.09 -13.04
C PHE A 163 -9.41 -0.06 -12.88
N GLY A 164 -9.02 1.21 -12.71
CA GLY A 164 -9.95 2.33 -12.55
C GLY A 164 -10.64 2.44 -11.18
N ALA A 165 -10.65 1.39 -10.36
CA ALA A 165 -11.31 1.39 -9.05
C ALA A 165 -10.44 2.10 -7.98
N THR A 166 -11.10 2.73 -7.01
CA THR A 166 -10.41 3.47 -5.95
C THR A 166 -9.77 2.52 -4.93
N THR A 167 -8.47 2.70 -4.67
CA THR A 167 -7.77 1.99 -3.59
C THR A 167 -7.64 2.83 -2.32
N LYS A 168 -7.69 4.16 -2.43
CA LYS A 168 -7.57 5.08 -1.29
C LYS A 168 -8.70 4.82 -0.27
N SER A 169 -8.34 4.73 1.01
CA SER A 169 -9.20 4.36 2.14
C SER A 169 -9.75 2.92 2.10
N ALA A 170 -9.46 2.14 1.06
CA ALA A 170 -9.86 0.75 1.02
C ALA A 170 -8.91 -0.09 1.89
N TYR A 171 -9.46 -1.08 2.58
CA TYR A 171 -8.70 -1.97 3.46
C TYR A 171 -9.19 -3.41 3.32
N TYR A 172 -8.42 -4.37 3.80
CA TYR A 172 -8.90 -5.72 4.06
C TYR A 172 -8.69 -6.03 5.53
N ALA A 173 -9.73 -6.52 6.20
CA ALA A 173 -9.67 -6.86 7.62
C ALA A 173 -9.64 -8.37 7.79
N ILE A 174 -8.59 -8.85 8.43
CA ILE A 174 -8.47 -10.22 8.90
C ILE A 174 -8.99 -10.25 10.32
N GLU A 175 -10.25 -10.64 10.47
CA GLU A 175 -10.96 -10.59 11.75
C GLU A 175 -10.74 -11.85 12.59
N ARG A 176 -10.72 -11.64 13.90
CA ARG A 176 -10.79 -12.70 14.90
C ARG A 176 -11.71 -12.26 16.01
N ALA A 177 -12.69 -13.09 16.34
CA ALA A 177 -13.62 -12.81 17.43
C ALA A 177 -12.84 -12.62 18.75
N GLY A 178 -13.14 -11.53 19.48
CA GLY A 178 -12.48 -11.22 20.75
C GLY A 178 -11.03 -10.74 20.62
N ALA A 179 -10.57 -10.30 19.45
CA ALA A 179 -9.24 -9.74 19.29
C ALA A 179 -9.01 -8.55 20.24
N ALA A 180 -7.95 -8.63 21.05
CA ALA A 180 -7.56 -7.56 21.98
C ALA A 180 -6.55 -6.57 21.36
N VAL A 181 -5.96 -6.95 20.22
CA VAL A 181 -4.91 -6.20 19.53
C VAL A 181 -5.33 -5.96 18.08
N THR A 182 -5.23 -4.72 17.63
CA THR A 182 -5.39 -4.35 16.22
C THR A 182 -4.03 -4.06 15.61
N VAL A 183 -3.63 -4.85 14.61
CA VAL A 183 -2.37 -4.61 13.88
C VAL A 183 -2.69 -3.99 12.53
N LEU A 184 -2.08 -2.85 12.22
CA LEU A 184 -2.17 -2.21 10.91
C LEU A 184 -0.92 -2.55 10.10
N VAL A 185 -1.09 -2.97 8.84
CA VAL A 185 0.00 -3.37 7.95
C VAL A 185 -0.15 -2.78 6.56
N GLU A 186 0.96 -2.70 5.82
CA GLU A 186 0.96 -2.34 4.42
C GLU A 186 0.45 -3.50 3.54
N GLY A 187 1.17 -4.62 3.50
CA GLY A 187 0.92 -5.71 2.56
C GLY A 187 0.02 -6.84 3.08
N PHE A 188 -0.65 -7.54 2.15
CA PHE A 188 -1.45 -8.72 2.48
C PHE A 188 -0.60 -9.87 3.08
N ALA A 189 0.57 -10.16 2.50
CA ALA A 189 1.47 -11.21 3.01
C ALA A 189 1.95 -10.89 4.44
N THR A 190 2.41 -9.66 4.66
CA THR A 190 2.77 -9.11 5.97
C THR A 190 1.64 -9.31 6.96
N GLY A 191 0.42 -8.94 6.58
CA GLY A 191 -0.75 -9.05 7.44
C GLY A 191 -1.13 -10.47 7.80
N LEU A 192 -1.09 -11.38 6.83
CA LEU A 192 -1.41 -12.79 7.05
C LEU A 192 -0.33 -13.48 7.90
N THR A 193 0.95 -13.16 7.71
CA THR A 193 2.05 -13.61 8.58
C THR A 193 1.82 -13.18 10.02
N VAL A 194 1.55 -11.90 10.26
CA VAL A 194 1.31 -11.37 11.61
C VAL A 194 0.05 -11.98 12.24
N PHE A 195 -1.02 -12.14 11.45
CA PHE A 195 -2.25 -12.78 11.93
C PHE A 195 -2.04 -14.23 12.35
N GLN A 196 -1.27 -15.00 11.59
CA GLN A 196 -0.97 -16.40 11.91
C GLN A 196 0.01 -16.51 13.10
N ALA A 197 0.91 -15.54 13.27
CA ALA A 197 1.85 -15.49 14.38
C ALA A 197 1.21 -15.07 15.72
N ILE A 198 0.14 -14.26 15.70
CA ILE A 198 -0.43 -13.64 16.91
C ILE A 198 -1.88 -14.11 17.15
N PRO A 199 -2.11 -15.04 18.11
CA PRO A 199 -3.42 -15.65 18.31
C PRO A 199 -4.58 -14.72 18.74
N ASN A 200 -4.31 -13.51 19.24
CA ASN A 200 -5.33 -12.61 19.80
C ASN A 200 -5.38 -11.25 19.07
N CYS A 201 -4.98 -11.22 17.80
CA CYS A 201 -5.07 -10.02 16.98
C CYS A 201 -6.13 -10.11 15.88
N ARG A 202 -6.61 -8.93 15.48
CA ARG A 202 -7.15 -8.65 14.16
C ARG A 202 -6.11 -7.86 13.37
N VAL A 203 -6.12 -8.00 12.05
CA VAL A 203 -5.18 -7.29 11.18
C VAL A 203 -5.91 -6.47 10.12
N ILE A 204 -5.50 -5.21 9.94
CA ILE A 204 -6.00 -4.33 8.90
C ILE A 204 -4.90 -4.13 7.85
N VAL A 205 -5.17 -4.50 6.61
CA VAL A 205 -4.26 -4.38 5.47
C VAL A 205 -4.59 -3.13 4.66
N ALA A 206 -3.63 -2.21 4.52
CA ALA A 206 -3.78 -0.94 3.79
C ALA A 206 -3.39 -1.01 2.30
N PHE A 207 -2.76 -2.10 1.87
CA PHE A 207 -2.31 -2.41 0.50
C PHE A 207 -1.16 -1.58 -0.08
N ASN A 208 -0.82 -0.44 0.50
CA ASN A 208 0.36 0.36 0.14
C ASN A 208 0.68 1.41 1.22
N ALA A 209 1.93 1.84 1.27
CA ALA A 209 2.44 2.83 2.22
C ALA A 209 1.59 4.11 2.27
N GLY A 210 1.25 4.70 1.12
CA GLY A 210 0.47 5.95 1.04
C GLY A 210 -0.95 5.84 1.59
N ASN A 211 -1.48 4.64 1.77
CA ASN A 211 -2.82 4.39 2.29
C ASN A 211 -2.82 4.05 3.80
N LEU A 212 -1.67 3.70 4.40
CA LEU A 212 -1.54 3.40 5.83
C LEU A 212 -2.14 4.50 6.72
N PRO A 213 -1.70 5.78 6.65
CA PRO A 213 -2.24 6.83 7.52
C PRO A 213 -3.72 7.12 7.22
N VAL A 214 -4.15 6.96 5.97
CA VAL A 214 -5.56 7.16 5.56
C VAL A 214 -6.48 6.11 6.19
N VAL A 215 -6.03 4.86 6.26
CA VAL A 215 -6.76 3.76 6.91
C VAL A 215 -6.70 3.89 8.43
N ALA A 216 -5.55 4.26 8.99
CA ALA A 216 -5.35 4.49 10.43
C ALA A 216 -6.29 5.57 10.99
N ASP A 217 -6.51 6.65 10.24
CA ASP A 217 -7.43 7.71 10.62
C ASP A 217 -8.88 7.22 10.71
N ARG A 218 -9.26 6.27 9.87
CA ARG A 218 -10.66 5.84 9.68
C ARG A 218 -11.03 4.60 10.48
N MET A 219 -10.08 3.74 10.80
CA MET A 219 -10.37 2.48 11.50
C MET A 219 -10.94 2.72 12.90
N ASP A 220 -11.71 1.74 13.38
CA ASP A 220 -12.18 1.71 14.75
C ASP A 220 -11.02 1.47 15.71
N ARG A 221 -10.99 2.25 16.80
CA ARG A 221 -9.90 2.26 17.78
C ARG A 221 -10.39 1.69 19.11
N SER A 222 -9.96 0.49 19.43
CA SER A 222 -10.29 -0.17 20.70
C SER A 222 -9.18 -1.12 21.12
N GLY A 223 -8.85 -1.13 22.42
CA GLY A 223 -7.83 -2.02 22.95
C GLY A 223 -6.42 -1.60 22.54
N MET A 224 -5.53 -2.58 22.39
CA MET A 224 -4.15 -2.32 21.98
C MET A 224 -4.02 -2.26 20.47
N GLY A 225 -2.98 -1.58 19.98
CA GLY A 225 -2.61 -1.60 18.59
C GLY A 225 -1.12 -1.42 18.35
N VAL A 226 -0.72 -1.71 17.13
CA VAL A 226 0.66 -1.61 16.62
C VAL A 226 0.61 -1.47 15.09
N VAL A 227 1.56 -0.74 14.52
CA VAL A 227 1.75 -0.70 13.07
C VAL A 227 2.94 -1.59 12.71
N CYS A 228 2.73 -2.59 11.85
CA CYS A 228 3.83 -3.37 11.30
C CYS A 228 4.24 -2.79 9.95
N ALA A 229 5.47 -2.32 9.88
CA ALA A 229 6.03 -1.66 8.70
C ALA A 229 6.76 -2.65 7.79
N ASP A 230 6.79 -2.32 6.49
CA ASP A 230 7.79 -2.84 5.57
C ASP A 230 9.05 -1.97 5.72
N ASN A 231 10.22 -2.61 5.77
CA ASN A 231 11.53 -1.99 5.94
C ASN A 231 12.26 -1.92 4.60
N ASP A 232 11.92 -0.89 3.79
CA ASP A 232 12.44 -0.66 2.45
C ASP A 232 13.90 -0.15 2.43
N HIS A 233 14.81 -0.87 3.08
CA HIS A 233 16.21 -0.46 3.29
C HIS A 233 16.98 -0.24 1.98
N GLU A 234 16.72 -1.02 0.92
CA GLU A 234 17.30 -0.76 -0.42
C GLU A 234 16.82 0.58 -1.01
N THR A 235 15.54 0.90 -0.85
CA THR A 235 15.01 2.20 -1.27
C THR A 235 15.64 3.30 -0.43
N ALA A 236 15.77 3.10 0.88
CA ALA A 236 16.43 4.05 1.78
C ALA A 236 17.88 4.32 1.37
N ALA A 237 18.65 3.29 1.01
CA ALA A 237 20.02 3.44 0.52
C ALA A 237 20.08 4.25 -0.78
N ARG A 238 19.06 4.14 -1.65
CA ARG A 238 19.02 4.82 -2.95
C ARG A 238 18.53 6.28 -2.87
N ILE A 239 17.54 6.57 -2.03
CA ILE A 239 16.88 7.90 -2.01
C ILE A 239 16.97 8.62 -0.66
N GLY A 240 17.69 8.07 0.31
CA GLY A 240 17.92 8.70 1.63
C GLY A 240 16.72 8.66 2.59
N ARG A 241 15.62 7.99 2.22
CA ARG A 241 14.41 7.85 3.06
C ARG A 241 13.77 6.48 2.89
N ASN A 242 13.08 5.99 3.91
CA ASN A 242 12.40 4.69 3.90
C ASN A 242 10.87 4.89 3.87
N PRO A 243 10.23 4.85 2.68
CA PRO A 243 8.80 5.17 2.56
C PRO A 243 7.89 4.27 3.38
N GLY A 244 8.21 2.98 3.51
CA GLY A 244 7.47 2.04 4.36
C GLY A 244 7.50 2.44 5.84
N LEU A 245 8.69 2.78 6.37
CA LEU A 245 8.83 3.27 7.75
C LEU A 245 8.19 4.66 7.93
N ASP A 246 8.39 5.59 7.01
CA ASP A 246 7.83 6.95 7.08
C ASP A 246 6.30 6.89 7.18
N ALA A 247 5.66 6.08 6.32
CA ALA A 247 4.22 5.89 6.33
C ALA A 247 3.71 5.17 7.59
N ALA A 248 4.45 4.16 8.08
CA ALA A 248 4.11 3.45 9.29
C ALA A 248 4.20 4.36 10.52
N HIS A 249 5.22 5.23 10.60
CA HIS A 249 5.37 6.21 11.66
C HIS A 249 4.24 7.24 11.64
N ALA A 250 3.87 7.77 10.46
CA ALA A 250 2.73 8.67 10.33
C ALA A 250 1.41 8.01 10.78
N ALA A 251 1.20 6.74 10.44
CA ALA A 251 0.03 5.99 10.91
C ALA A 251 0.07 5.74 12.43
N ALA A 252 1.24 5.36 12.97
CA ALA A 252 1.42 5.08 14.38
C ALA A 252 1.22 6.33 15.25
N GLU A 253 1.65 7.50 14.79
CA GLU A 253 1.44 8.79 15.45
C GLU A 253 -0.05 9.11 15.57
N LEU A 254 -0.83 8.95 14.49
CA LEU A 254 -2.29 9.13 14.49
C LEU A 254 -3.00 8.21 15.49
N LEU A 255 -2.45 7.01 15.69
CA LEU A 255 -3.00 5.97 16.55
C LEU A 255 -2.45 5.99 17.98
N GLY A 256 -1.38 6.72 18.25
CA GLY A 256 -0.66 6.70 19.53
C GLY A 256 -0.02 5.35 19.87
N VAL A 257 0.43 4.59 18.87
CA VAL A 257 1.03 3.24 19.05
C VAL A 257 2.47 3.16 18.55
N GLY A 258 3.14 2.04 18.79
CA GLY A 258 4.50 1.79 18.28
C GLY A 258 4.52 1.23 16.85
N VAL A 259 5.72 1.21 16.27
CA VAL A 259 6.01 0.64 14.95
C VAL A 259 6.92 -0.56 15.11
N ALA A 260 6.51 -1.71 14.56
CA ALA A 260 7.32 -2.93 14.50
C ALA A 260 7.79 -3.18 13.07
N ALA A 261 9.09 -3.15 12.85
CA ALA A 261 9.72 -3.45 11.56
C ALA A 261 10.60 -4.71 11.66
N PRO A 262 10.64 -5.54 10.61
CA PRO A 262 11.50 -6.72 10.59
C PRO A 262 12.97 -6.33 10.38
N ALA A 263 13.86 -7.14 10.96
CA ALA A 263 15.30 -7.10 10.69
C ALA A 263 15.68 -8.38 9.94
N CYS A 264 15.61 -8.31 8.61
CA CYS A 264 15.91 -9.39 7.66
C CYS A 264 16.60 -8.84 6.42
N LYS A 265 17.05 -9.73 5.53
CA LYS A 265 17.54 -9.38 4.19
C LYS A 265 16.42 -8.88 3.29
N GLY A 266 15.20 -9.40 3.46
CA GLY A 266 14.01 -8.89 2.77
C GLY A 266 13.47 -7.62 3.41
N THR A 267 12.30 -7.17 2.97
CA THR A 267 11.71 -5.91 3.45
C THR A 267 10.57 -6.12 4.42
N ASP A 268 9.86 -7.25 4.38
CA ASP A 268 8.62 -7.42 5.15
C ASP A 268 8.66 -8.57 6.18
N TRP A 269 7.62 -8.65 7.03
CA TRP A 269 7.52 -9.69 8.06
C TRP A 269 7.37 -11.11 7.49
N ASN A 270 6.90 -11.26 6.24
CA ASN A 270 6.90 -12.54 5.57
C ASN A 270 8.29 -12.94 5.09
N ASP A 271 9.09 -12.00 4.59
CA ASP A 271 10.49 -12.28 4.27
C ASP A 271 11.28 -12.68 5.53
N TYR A 272 11.02 -12.00 6.66
CA TYR A 272 11.56 -12.40 7.96
C TYR A 272 11.18 -13.85 8.31
N LEU A 273 9.91 -14.22 8.15
CA LEU A 273 9.45 -15.60 8.37
C LEU A 273 10.24 -16.60 7.52
N MET A 274 10.35 -16.36 6.22
CA MET A 274 11.00 -17.27 5.28
C MET A 274 12.50 -17.41 5.58
N GLU A 275 13.20 -16.29 5.81
CA GLU A 275 14.62 -16.28 6.14
C GLU A 275 14.90 -17.04 7.45
N GLN A 276 14.13 -16.78 8.52
CA GLN A 276 14.33 -17.46 9.79
C GLN A 276 13.98 -18.95 9.71
N MET A 277 12.99 -19.33 8.90
CA MET A 277 12.68 -20.74 8.64
C MET A 277 13.82 -21.44 7.92
N GLU A 278 14.40 -20.83 6.88
CA GLU A 278 15.55 -21.35 6.15
C GLU A 278 16.76 -21.55 7.08
N LEU A 279 17.17 -20.50 7.80
CA LEU A 279 18.28 -20.55 8.76
C LEU A 279 18.10 -21.63 9.82
N ALA A 280 16.89 -21.77 10.36
CA ALA A 280 16.59 -22.76 11.40
C ALA A 280 16.57 -24.21 10.88
N LEU A 281 16.20 -24.42 9.62
CA LEU A 281 16.22 -25.74 8.97
C LEU A 281 17.64 -26.14 8.58
N GLU A 282 18.41 -25.22 8.00
CA GLU A 282 19.83 -25.42 7.66
C GLU A 282 20.67 -25.69 8.90
N GLY A 283 20.51 -24.89 9.97
CA GLY A 283 21.25 -25.07 11.21
C GLY A 283 20.99 -26.43 11.88
N GLN A 284 19.83 -27.04 11.66
CA GLN A 284 19.51 -28.37 12.16
C GLN A 284 20.06 -29.51 11.28
N ALA A 285 20.40 -29.24 10.02
CA ALA A 285 21.04 -30.22 9.15
C ALA A 285 22.40 -30.67 9.72
N PHE A 286 23.09 -29.76 10.42
CA PHE A 286 24.41 -29.97 11.04
C PHE A 286 24.36 -30.33 12.53
N SER A 287 23.17 -30.52 13.12
CA SER A 287 23.01 -30.82 14.55
C SER A 287 22.88 -32.32 14.82
N PHE A 288 23.52 -32.81 15.88
CA PHE A 288 23.36 -34.18 16.41
C PHE A 288 22.12 -34.36 17.30
N THR A 289 21.32 -33.30 17.50
CA THR A 289 20.07 -33.36 18.28
C THR A 289 18.87 -33.78 17.43
N ARG A 290 17.75 -34.14 18.09
CA ARG A 290 16.50 -34.48 17.40
C ARG A 290 16.03 -33.30 16.54
N LYS A 291 15.92 -33.52 15.23
CA LYS A 291 15.44 -32.51 14.27
C LYS A 291 13.97 -32.16 14.53
N ARG A 292 13.68 -30.85 14.51
CA ARG A 292 12.32 -30.31 14.55
C ARG A 292 11.67 -30.45 13.17
N THR A 293 10.36 -30.63 13.15
CA THR A 293 9.59 -30.59 11.90
C THR A 293 9.47 -29.15 11.38
N VAL A 294 9.13 -28.99 10.09
CA VAL A 294 8.88 -27.66 9.49
C VAL A 294 7.84 -26.86 10.28
N LEU A 295 6.76 -27.53 10.73
CA LEU A 295 5.72 -26.90 11.56
C LEU A 295 6.24 -26.45 12.93
N GLN A 296 7.12 -27.24 13.57
CA GLN A 296 7.73 -26.86 14.85
C GLN A 296 8.70 -25.69 14.68
N VAL A 297 9.45 -25.64 13.58
CA VAL A 297 10.31 -24.50 13.24
C VAL A 297 9.46 -23.25 13.00
N GLN A 298 8.44 -23.36 12.17
CA GLN A 298 7.52 -22.26 11.88
C GLN A 298 6.87 -21.72 13.16
N ALA A 299 6.39 -22.58 14.05
CA ALA A 299 5.82 -22.17 15.33
C ALA A 299 6.81 -21.38 16.19
N SER A 300 8.10 -21.75 16.17
CA SER A 300 9.15 -21.00 16.89
C SER A 300 9.43 -19.63 16.27
N VAL A 301 9.42 -19.52 14.94
CA VAL A 301 9.58 -18.22 14.25
C VAL A 301 8.35 -17.33 14.48
N PHE A 302 7.14 -17.89 14.45
CA PHE A 302 5.92 -17.17 14.81
C PHE A 302 5.92 -16.65 16.25
N ALA A 303 6.47 -17.42 17.20
CA ALA A 303 6.61 -16.96 18.58
C ALA A 303 7.56 -15.75 18.68
N ASP A 304 8.64 -15.73 17.89
CA ASP A 304 9.57 -14.60 17.82
C ASP A 304 8.95 -13.37 17.14
N ILE A 305 8.25 -13.54 16.00
CA ILE A 305 7.47 -12.46 15.36
C ILE A 305 6.48 -11.86 16.36
N LYS A 306 5.72 -12.70 17.06
CA LYS A 306 4.79 -12.25 18.11
C LYS A 306 5.50 -11.42 19.17
N LEU A 307 6.65 -11.87 19.68
CA LEU A 307 7.40 -11.15 20.70
C LEU A 307 7.82 -9.76 20.20
N LYS A 308 8.39 -9.68 18.99
CA LYS A 308 8.86 -8.42 18.39
C LYS A 308 7.71 -7.44 18.15
N VAL A 309 6.61 -7.91 17.57
CA VAL A 309 5.43 -7.07 17.29
C VAL A 309 4.77 -6.60 18.58
N MET A 310 4.58 -7.49 19.55
CA MET A 310 3.88 -7.16 20.80
C MET A 310 4.68 -6.22 21.71
N ARG A 311 6.01 -6.18 21.58
CA ARG A 311 6.86 -5.21 22.29
C ARG A 311 6.50 -3.76 21.94
N GLU A 312 6.00 -3.53 20.73
CA GLU A 312 5.63 -2.20 20.22
C GLU A 312 4.14 -1.89 20.37
N ALA A 313 3.35 -2.86 20.85
CA ALA A 313 1.92 -2.65 21.07
C ALA A 313 1.67 -1.67 22.22
N ARG A 314 0.76 -0.71 22.00
CA ARG A 314 0.32 0.28 22.99
C ARG A 314 -1.19 0.43 22.94
N LEU A 315 -1.79 1.08 23.94
CA LEU A 315 -3.22 1.40 23.91
C LEU A 315 -3.51 2.37 22.76
N LEU A 316 -4.52 2.06 21.94
CA LEU A 316 -4.93 2.95 20.85
C LEU A 316 -5.47 4.26 21.41
N ARG A 317 -5.01 5.39 20.86
CA ARG A 317 -5.49 6.72 21.21
C ARG A 317 -6.96 6.85 20.82
N ALA A 318 -7.78 7.36 21.74
CA ALA A 318 -9.16 7.75 21.44
C ALA A 318 -9.18 8.77 20.28
N LYS A 319 -10.24 8.72 19.48
CA LYS A 319 -10.47 9.75 18.45
C LYS A 319 -10.88 11.07 19.09
#